data_AF-A0A178K2R5-F1
#
_entry.id   AF-A0A178K2R5-F1
#
_cell.length_a   1.000
_cell.length_b   1.000
_cell.length_c   1.000
_cell.angle_alpha   90.00
_cell.angle_beta   90.00
_cell.angle_gamma   90.00
#
_symmetry.space_group_name_H-M   'P 1'
#
loop_
_entity.id
_entity.type
_entity.pdbx_description
1 polymer ?
#
loop_
_entity_poly.entity_id
_entity_poly.type
_entity_poly.pdbx_seq_one_letter_code
_entity_poly.pdbx_strand_id
1 'polypeptide(L)'
;MNKQNWVKIFNSKQTTADDWQTITLKSYAHRTLVAFATDWNAFNEYCLSINTTALPASVDTVVRFLDEKAKTRKLASLKRYVITIRLAHRSLTMTDPCSHTQVRVLMQQFHDQKKDDNKQAAPLHAFHIDQLYSRFQTATSPKDVRDLAIWCLAFDALLKRGELSAITLENIIIESNGLITLTLESKSIRLSPATSAAINRWLTLSMIDEGYLFRRIDRHGNIGDNPLDHSSIYRVFRRASDELGVPANKIFSGQSPRVGAAQDLAFEGASLNEIQAQGRWKSPAMPAQYIGQKTKRDEEMDKFKTETPWDQ
;
A
#
# COMPACT_ATOMS: atom_id res chain seq x y z
N MET A 1 -0.20 16.27 -28.30
CA MET A 1 0.62 17.38 -27.77
C MET A 1 2.05 17.21 -28.28
N ASN A 2 2.70 18.25 -28.80
CA ASN A 2 4.07 18.15 -29.33
C ASN A 2 5.11 18.08 -28.18
N LYS A 3 6.24 17.40 -28.39
CA LYS A 3 7.37 17.20 -27.47
C LYS A 3 7.78 18.50 -26.73
N GLN A 4 7.82 19.62 -27.44
CA GLN A 4 8.22 20.91 -26.89
C GLN A 4 7.24 21.47 -25.84
N ASN A 5 5.95 21.16 -25.95
CA ASN A 5 4.97 21.52 -24.93
C ASN A 5 5.17 20.72 -23.64
N TRP A 6 5.46 19.42 -23.76
CA TRP A 6 5.75 18.58 -22.59
C TRP A 6 7.01 19.02 -21.87
N VAL A 7 8.07 19.35 -22.61
CA VAL A 7 9.30 19.93 -22.03
C VAL A 7 9.00 21.19 -21.24
N LYS A 8 8.16 22.08 -21.76
CA LYS A 8 7.75 23.29 -21.04
C LYS A 8 6.97 22.94 -19.77
N ILE A 9 5.98 22.04 -19.85
CA ILE A 9 5.16 21.62 -18.69
C ILE A 9 6.05 21.02 -17.60
N PHE A 10 6.91 20.07 -17.95
CA PHE A 10 7.72 19.30 -17.02
C PHE A 10 8.85 20.09 -16.37
N ASN A 11 9.24 21.25 -16.93
CA ASN A 11 10.23 22.17 -16.34
C ASN A 11 9.61 23.38 -15.62
N SER A 12 8.38 23.80 -15.96
CA SER A 12 7.82 25.09 -15.47
C SER A 12 6.73 24.97 -14.40
N LYS A 13 6.11 23.80 -14.24
CA LYS A 13 4.96 23.61 -13.35
C LYS A 13 5.06 22.30 -12.56
N GLN A 14 4.27 22.21 -11.50
CA GLN A 14 3.94 20.91 -10.90
C GLN A 14 3.13 20.10 -11.91
N THR A 15 3.59 18.90 -12.21
CA THR A 15 2.85 17.90 -12.98
C THR A 15 1.77 17.25 -12.12
N THR A 16 0.70 16.82 -12.78
CA THR A 16 -0.46 16.17 -12.17
C THR A 16 -0.56 14.71 -12.60
N ALA A 17 -1.43 13.93 -11.94
CA ALA A 17 -1.68 12.55 -12.36
C ALA A 17 -2.20 12.46 -13.81
N ASP A 18 -2.93 13.47 -14.29
CA ASP A 18 -3.49 13.51 -15.65
C ASP A 18 -2.42 13.80 -16.71
N ASP A 19 -1.43 14.64 -16.38
CA ASP A 19 -0.25 14.85 -17.23
C ASP A 19 0.49 13.51 -17.43
N TRP A 20 0.71 12.79 -16.33
CA TRP A 20 1.33 11.47 -16.35
C TRP A 20 0.47 10.42 -17.06
N GLN A 21 -0.85 10.47 -16.90
CA GLN A 21 -1.77 9.59 -17.62
C GLN A 21 -1.63 9.76 -19.13
N THR A 22 -1.52 11.02 -19.57
CA THR A 22 -1.42 11.37 -20.98
C THR A 22 -0.06 10.95 -21.56
N ILE A 23 1.05 11.31 -20.90
CA ILE A 23 2.40 11.01 -21.40
C ILE A 23 2.75 9.51 -21.36
N THR A 24 2.03 8.73 -20.54
CA THR A 24 2.20 7.27 -20.43
C THR A 24 1.11 6.48 -21.15
N LEU A 25 0.30 7.14 -21.99
CA LEU A 25 -0.74 6.51 -22.81
C LEU A 25 -1.71 5.63 -21.99
N LYS A 26 -2.10 6.08 -20.79
CA LYS A 26 -3.03 5.38 -19.90
C LYS A 26 -2.59 3.97 -19.47
N SER A 27 -1.29 3.67 -19.53
CA SER A 27 -0.76 2.33 -19.26
C SER A 27 -0.61 1.99 -17.77
N TYR A 28 -0.85 2.95 -16.87
CA TYR A 28 -0.64 2.79 -15.43
C TYR A 28 -1.88 3.11 -14.61
N ALA A 29 -2.03 2.41 -13.49
CA ALA A 29 -3.07 2.69 -12.52
C ALA A 29 -2.93 4.10 -11.92
N HIS A 30 -4.06 4.74 -11.58
CA HIS A 30 -4.10 6.11 -11.08
C HIS A 30 -3.16 6.38 -9.89
N ARG A 31 -3.06 5.45 -8.92
CA ARG A 31 -2.14 5.61 -7.77
C ARG A 31 -0.67 5.66 -8.17
N THR A 32 -0.28 4.93 -9.22
CA THR A 32 1.07 4.97 -9.77
C THR A 32 1.33 6.31 -10.46
N LEU A 33 0.32 6.88 -11.14
CA LEU A 33 0.42 8.20 -11.75
C LEU A 33 0.57 9.32 -10.72
N VAL A 34 -0.17 9.27 -9.60
CA VAL A 34 0.00 10.20 -8.47
C VAL A 34 1.41 10.10 -7.88
N ALA A 35 1.93 8.87 -7.76
CA ALA A 35 3.29 8.61 -7.31
C ALA A 35 4.33 9.24 -8.26
N PHE A 36 4.19 9.06 -9.57
CA PHE A 36 5.08 9.68 -10.56
C PHE A 36 5.01 11.20 -10.55
N ALA A 37 3.82 11.79 -10.46
CA ALA A 37 3.66 13.24 -10.35
C ALA A 37 4.38 13.79 -9.11
N THR A 38 4.19 13.14 -7.95
CA THR A 38 4.87 13.53 -6.71
C THR A 38 6.39 13.43 -6.83
N ASP A 39 6.89 12.33 -7.41
CA ASP A 39 8.32 12.10 -7.57
C ASP A 39 8.97 13.09 -8.52
N TRP A 40 8.31 13.36 -9.65
CA TRP A 40 8.78 14.32 -10.64
C TRP A 40 8.77 15.74 -10.09
N ASN A 41 7.72 16.13 -9.36
CA ASN A 41 7.64 17.46 -8.79
C ASN A 41 8.77 17.70 -7.76
N ALA A 42 9.13 16.68 -6.98
CA ALA A 42 10.28 16.75 -6.08
C ALA A 42 11.62 16.88 -6.83
N PHE A 43 11.77 16.23 -7.99
CA PHE A 43 12.95 16.37 -8.83
C PHE A 43 13.01 17.74 -9.52
N ASN A 44 11.89 18.20 -10.07
CA ASN A 44 11.81 19.50 -10.73
C ASN A 44 12.06 20.65 -9.75
N GLU A 45 11.52 20.57 -8.54
CA GLU A 45 11.80 21.54 -7.46
C GLU A 45 13.30 21.60 -7.13
N TYR A 46 13.97 20.45 -7.05
CA TYR A 46 15.42 20.40 -6.89
C TYR A 46 16.17 21.02 -8.07
N CYS A 47 15.77 20.72 -9.31
CA CYS A 47 16.41 21.30 -10.49
C CYS A 47 16.29 22.83 -10.51
N LEU A 48 15.11 23.35 -10.17
CA LEU A 48 14.87 24.79 -10.08
C LEU A 48 15.72 25.45 -8.99
N SER A 49 15.94 24.79 -7.84
CA SER A 49 16.75 25.35 -6.75
C SER A 49 18.24 25.49 -7.10
N ILE A 50 18.74 24.69 -8.04
CA ILE A 50 20.12 24.77 -8.55
C ILE A 50 20.22 25.39 -9.95
N ASN A 51 19.16 26.07 -10.41
CA ASN A 51 19.09 26.72 -11.73
C ASN A 51 19.43 25.81 -12.92
N THR A 52 18.92 24.58 -12.91
CA THR A 52 19.04 23.61 -14.02
C THR A 52 17.68 23.12 -14.51
N THR A 53 17.66 22.41 -15.63
CA THR A 53 16.43 21.85 -16.21
C THR A 53 16.23 20.40 -15.77
N ALA A 54 14.98 20.04 -15.47
CA ALA A 54 14.59 18.65 -15.18
C ALA A 54 14.41 17.81 -16.45
N LEU A 55 14.13 18.43 -17.59
CA LEU A 55 13.91 17.73 -18.87
C LEU A 55 14.45 18.51 -20.07
N PRO A 56 15.50 18.04 -20.77
CA PRO A 56 16.35 16.92 -20.39
C PRO A 56 17.19 17.26 -19.14
N ALA A 57 17.34 16.28 -18.25
CA ALA A 57 18.26 16.37 -17.12
C ALA A 57 19.65 15.85 -17.52
N SER A 58 20.68 16.45 -16.94
CA SER A 58 22.04 15.91 -17.01
C SER A 58 22.22 14.73 -16.04
N VAL A 59 23.19 13.85 -16.34
CA VAL A 59 23.57 12.76 -15.43
C VAL A 59 23.99 13.30 -14.06
N ASP A 60 24.80 14.37 -14.03
CA ASP A 60 25.27 15.01 -12.81
C ASP A 60 24.11 15.54 -11.95
N THR A 61 23.11 16.18 -12.58
CA THR A 61 21.90 16.65 -11.90
C THR A 61 21.16 15.50 -11.20
N VAL A 62 20.99 14.36 -11.89
CA VAL A 62 20.32 13.18 -11.31
C VAL A 62 21.13 12.60 -10.15
N VAL A 63 22.45 12.49 -10.30
CA VAL A 63 23.35 12.01 -9.23
C VAL A 63 23.23 12.87 -7.98
N ARG A 64 23.34 14.20 -8.11
CA ARG A 64 23.26 15.11 -6.97
C ARG A 64 21.88 15.11 -6.31
N PHE A 65 20.81 15.01 -7.10
CA PHE A 65 19.46 14.87 -6.56
C PHE A 65 19.30 13.60 -5.72
N LEU A 66 19.76 12.46 -6.24
CA LEU A 66 19.65 11.18 -5.55
C LEU A 66 20.48 11.18 -4.26
N ASP A 67 21.68 11.77 -4.29
CA ASP A 67 22.53 11.94 -3.09
C ASP A 67 21.86 12.81 -2.02
N GLU A 68 21.26 13.94 -2.41
CA GLU A 68 20.49 14.77 -1.47
C GLU A 68 19.32 13.99 -0.87
N LYS A 69 18.51 13.32 -1.71
CA LYS A 69 17.35 12.57 -1.23
C LYS A 69 17.73 11.35 -0.41
N ALA A 70 18.89 10.73 -0.67
CA ALA A 70 19.37 9.57 0.11
C ALA A 70 19.58 9.90 1.60
N LYS A 71 19.83 11.17 1.94
CA LYS A 71 19.97 11.64 3.34
C LYS A 71 18.67 11.49 4.14
N THR A 72 17.51 11.57 3.50
CA THR A 72 16.20 11.60 4.19
C THR A 72 15.23 10.52 3.72
N ARG A 73 15.48 9.90 2.56
CA ARG A 73 14.57 8.94 1.93
C ARG A 73 15.15 7.52 1.96
N LYS A 74 14.23 6.56 1.97
CA LYS A 74 14.56 5.14 1.91
C LYS A 74 14.94 4.71 0.51
N LEU A 75 15.66 3.60 0.40
CA LEU A 75 16.08 3.02 -0.88
C LEU A 75 14.92 2.86 -1.88
N ALA A 76 13.75 2.41 -1.41
CA ALA A 76 12.57 2.22 -2.26
C ALA A 76 12.10 3.53 -2.93
N SER A 77 12.22 4.66 -2.23
CA SER A 77 11.91 5.98 -2.80
C SER A 77 12.94 6.38 -3.85
N LEU A 78 14.23 6.13 -3.60
CA LEU A 78 15.31 6.41 -4.56
C LEU A 78 15.11 5.63 -5.86
N LYS A 79 14.81 4.33 -5.76
CA LYS A 79 14.47 3.50 -6.92
C LYS A 79 13.27 4.05 -7.71
N ARG A 80 12.26 4.56 -7.01
CA ARG A 80 11.07 5.14 -7.65
C ARG A 80 11.36 6.46 -8.36
N TYR A 81 12.17 7.34 -7.75
CA TYR A 81 12.66 8.55 -8.44
C TYR A 81 13.38 8.22 -9.75
N VAL A 82 14.29 7.24 -9.73
CA VAL A 82 15.00 6.77 -10.93
C VAL A 82 14.02 6.29 -12.02
N ILE A 83 13.00 5.52 -11.65
CA ILE A 83 11.97 5.04 -12.58
C ILE A 83 11.19 6.22 -13.19
N THR A 84 10.76 7.19 -12.37
CA THR A 84 10.01 8.35 -12.82
C THR A 84 10.83 9.23 -13.76
N ILE A 85 12.08 9.53 -13.40
CA ILE A 85 12.98 10.34 -14.24
C ILE A 85 13.22 9.66 -15.58
N ARG A 86 13.54 8.37 -15.56
CA ARG A 86 13.67 7.53 -16.75
C ARG A 86 12.43 7.56 -17.63
N LEU A 87 11.25 7.41 -17.02
CA LEU A 87 9.98 7.35 -17.73
C LEU A 87 9.68 8.67 -18.45
N ALA A 88 9.85 9.82 -17.79
CA ALA A 88 9.66 11.12 -18.43
C ALA A 88 10.55 11.31 -19.68
N HIS A 89 11.83 10.94 -19.58
CA HIS A 89 12.77 11.06 -20.71
C HIS A 89 12.40 10.11 -21.85
N ARG A 90 12.14 8.83 -21.54
CA ARG A 90 11.83 7.82 -22.56
C ARG A 90 10.49 8.08 -23.25
N SER A 91 9.47 8.55 -22.52
CA SER A 91 8.17 8.90 -23.10
C SER A 91 8.26 10.03 -24.13
N LEU A 92 9.30 10.87 -24.07
CA LEU A 92 9.57 11.93 -25.05
C LEU A 92 10.73 11.60 -26.00
N THR A 93 11.11 10.33 -26.10
CA THR A 93 12.21 9.85 -26.95
C THR A 93 13.52 10.61 -26.71
N MET A 94 13.82 10.94 -25.45
CA MET A 94 15.07 11.56 -25.02
C MET A 94 16.03 10.52 -24.42
N THR A 95 17.32 10.84 -24.42
CA THR A 95 18.33 10.06 -23.71
C THR A 95 17.97 9.95 -22.23
N ASP A 96 17.98 8.72 -21.71
CA ASP A 96 17.69 8.41 -20.32
C ASP A 96 18.94 8.70 -19.46
N PRO A 97 18.98 9.74 -18.60
CA PRO A 97 20.15 10.02 -17.77
C PRO A 97 20.36 8.93 -16.70
N CYS A 98 19.31 8.18 -16.35
CA CYS A 98 19.37 7.10 -15.37
C CYS A 98 19.94 5.78 -15.94
N SER A 99 20.25 5.70 -17.23
CA SER A 99 20.97 4.56 -17.82
C SER A 99 22.48 4.63 -17.56
N HIS A 100 23.00 5.82 -17.26
CA HIS A 100 24.42 6.06 -17.15
C HIS A 100 25.05 5.29 -15.98
N THR A 101 26.25 4.75 -16.20
CA THR A 101 26.99 3.92 -15.21
C THR A 101 27.14 4.61 -13.86
N GLN A 102 27.35 5.93 -13.84
CA GLN A 102 27.46 6.70 -12.60
C GLN A 102 26.20 6.62 -11.72
N VAL A 103 25.00 6.70 -12.32
CA VAL A 103 23.74 6.54 -11.57
C VAL A 103 23.57 5.10 -11.09
N ARG A 104 23.99 4.11 -11.88
CA ARG A 104 23.96 2.69 -11.49
C ARG A 104 24.84 2.41 -10.28
N VAL A 105 26.11 2.83 -10.33
CA VAL A 105 27.07 2.64 -9.24
C VAL A 105 26.56 3.32 -7.96
N LEU A 106 26.02 4.54 -8.07
CA LEU A 106 25.45 5.25 -6.94
C LEU A 106 24.25 4.49 -6.33
N MET A 107 23.34 3.98 -7.16
CA MET A 107 22.20 3.20 -6.68
C MET A 107 22.63 1.87 -6.03
N GLN A 108 23.72 1.26 -6.49
CA GLN A 108 24.32 0.09 -5.84
C GLN A 108 24.89 0.46 -4.46
N GLN A 109 25.62 1.56 -4.36
CA GLN A 109 26.12 2.06 -3.05
C GLN A 109 24.97 2.30 -2.07
N PHE A 110 23.88 2.94 -2.51
CA PHE A 110 22.70 3.10 -1.66
C PHE A 110 22.03 1.78 -1.31
N HIS A 111 22.08 0.79 -2.21
CA HIS A 111 21.55 -0.54 -1.91
C HIS A 111 22.30 -1.18 -0.75
N ASP A 112 23.64 -1.13 -0.78
CA ASP A 112 24.50 -1.71 0.25
C ASP A 112 24.36 -0.97 1.59
N GLN A 113 24.31 0.37 1.55
CA GLN A 113 24.16 1.21 2.75
C GLN A 113 22.77 1.11 3.40
N LYS A 114 21.71 0.86 2.62
CA LYS A 114 20.31 0.93 3.06
C LYS A 114 19.58 -0.41 3.01
N LYS A 115 20.32 -1.52 3.09
CA LYS A 115 19.79 -2.89 2.95
C LYS A 115 18.63 -3.19 3.92
N ASP A 116 18.66 -2.61 5.12
CA ASP A 116 17.70 -2.88 6.21
C ASP A 116 16.58 -1.81 6.36
N ASP A 117 16.40 -0.94 5.36
CA ASP A 117 15.38 0.12 5.39
C ASP A 117 13.93 -0.41 5.45
N ASN A 118 13.70 -1.63 4.94
CA ASN A 118 12.37 -2.20 4.84
C ASN A 118 12.01 -2.99 6.10
N LYS A 119 11.23 -2.35 6.98
CA LYS A 119 10.69 -2.98 8.18
C LYS A 119 9.30 -3.51 7.89
N GLN A 120 9.09 -4.79 8.19
CA GLN A 120 7.78 -5.42 8.20
C GLN A 120 6.87 -4.71 9.21
N ALA A 121 5.57 -4.60 8.89
CA ALA A 121 4.59 -4.09 9.84
C ALA A 121 4.51 -5.00 11.07
N ALA A 122 4.25 -4.42 12.24
CA ALA A 122 4.04 -5.20 13.46
C ALA A 122 2.87 -6.18 13.25
N PRO A 123 2.99 -7.46 13.64
CA PRO A 123 1.93 -8.44 13.41
C PRO A 123 0.75 -8.22 14.35
N LEU A 124 -0.45 -8.13 13.79
CA LEU A 124 -1.70 -8.14 14.56
C LEU A 124 -2.24 -9.57 14.51
N HIS A 125 -2.00 -10.34 15.57
CA HIS A 125 -2.41 -11.73 15.77
C HIS A 125 -3.87 -11.90 16.25
N ALA A 126 -4.40 -13.13 16.17
CA ALA A 126 -5.74 -13.51 16.63
C ALA A 126 -6.04 -13.05 18.08
N PHE A 127 -5.10 -13.25 19.01
CA PHE A 127 -5.30 -12.84 20.40
C PHE A 127 -5.50 -11.32 20.57
N HIS A 128 -4.97 -10.49 19.66
CA HIS A 128 -5.23 -9.05 19.66
C HIS A 128 -6.66 -8.75 19.19
N ILE A 129 -7.16 -9.50 18.20
CA ILE A 129 -8.55 -9.40 17.75
C ILE A 129 -9.49 -9.78 18.90
N ASP A 130 -9.21 -10.85 19.63
CA ASP A 130 -10.02 -11.27 20.78
C ASP A 130 -10.08 -10.19 21.88
N GLN A 131 -8.95 -9.52 22.16
CA GLN A 131 -8.89 -8.41 23.11
C GLN A 131 -9.71 -7.20 22.64
N LEU A 132 -9.59 -6.82 21.36
CA LEU A 132 -10.38 -5.74 20.77
C LEU A 132 -11.87 -6.07 20.75
N TYR A 133 -12.23 -7.30 20.37
CA TYR A 133 -13.60 -7.77 20.37
C TYR A 133 -14.20 -7.73 21.76
N SER A 134 -13.51 -8.31 22.74
CA SER A 134 -13.96 -8.32 24.14
C SER A 134 -14.20 -6.90 24.69
N ARG A 135 -13.37 -5.93 24.27
CA ARG A 135 -13.48 -4.54 24.68
C ARG A 135 -14.61 -3.78 24.01
N PHE A 136 -14.84 -4.00 22.71
CA PHE A 136 -15.74 -3.17 21.90
C PHE A 136 -17.06 -3.85 21.51
N GLN A 137 -17.26 -5.13 21.84
CA GLN A 137 -18.49 -5.88 21.52
C GLN A 137 -19.76 -5.29 22.15
N THR A 138 -19.68 -4.39 23.12
CA THR A 138 -20.84 -3.68 23.71
C THR A 138 -20.83 -2.18 23.41
N ALA A 139 -19.87 -1.68 22.63
CA ALA A 139 -19.74 -0.25 22.34
C ALA A 139 -20.92 0.27 21.51
N THR A 140 -21.39 1.49 21.83
CA THR A 140 -22.55 2.12 21.17
C THR A 140 -22.16 3.23 20.20
N SER A 141 -20.92 3.73 20.28
CA SER A 141 -20.41 4.76 19.37
C SER A 141 -20.27 4.21 17.96
N PRO A 142 -20.79 4.90 16.91
CA PRO A 142 -20.63 4.47 15.53
C PRO A 142 -19.18 4.20 15.13
N LYS A 143 -18.25 5.02 15.64
CA LYS A 143 -16.82 4.87 15.39
C LYS A 143 -16.28 3.55 15.93
N ASP A 144 -16.68 3.18 17.15
CA ASP A 144 -16.15 1.99 17.83
C ASP A 144 -16.67 0.71 17.21
N VAL A 145 -17.96 0.68 16.89
CA VAL A 145 -18.59 -0.45 16.20
C VAL A 145 -17.97 -0.65 14.81
N ARG A 146 -17.77 0.44 14.06
CA ARG A 146 -17.11 0.39 12.76
C ARG A 146 -15.66 -0.09 12.86
N ASP A 147 -14.89 0.48 13.77
CA ASP A 147 -13.46 0.16 13.91
C ASP A 147 -13.28 -1.32 14.31
N LEU A 148 -14.14 -1.85 15.20
CA LEU A 148 -14.17 -3.28 15.53
C LEU A 148 -14.43 -4.16 14.31
N ALA A 149 -15.47 -3.84 13.52
CA ALA A 149 -15.78 -4.56 12.30
C ALA A 149 -14.62 -4.52 11.29
N ILE A 150 -13.94 -3.38 11.16
CA ILE A 150 -12.75 -3.24 10.31
C ILE A 150 -11.60 -4.13 10.79
N TRP A 151 -11.29 -4.14 12.09
CA TRP A 151 -10.20 -4.97 12.63
C TRP A 151 -10.47 -6.45 12.42
N CYS A 152 -11.69 -6.91 12.73
CA CYS A 152 -12.10 -8.31 12.55
C CYS A 152 -12.03 -8.70 11.07
N LEU A 153 -12.69 -7.94 10.19
CA LEU A 153 -12.73 -8.28 8.76
C LEU A 153 -11.35 -8.24 8.10
N ALA A 154 -10.51 -7.27 8.47
CA ALA A 154 -9.16 -7.16 7.93
C ALA A 154 -8.28 -8.36 8.28
N PHE A 155 -8.43 -8.90 9.50
CA PHE A 155 -7.71 -10.07 9.96
C PHE A 155 -8.26 -11.35 9.33
N ASP A 156 -9.56 -11.58 9.50
CA ASP A 156 -10.26 -12.82 9.11
C ASP A 156 -10.18 -13.09 7.59
N ALA A 157 -10.38 -12.05 6.77
CA ALA A 157 -10.28 -12.17 5.30
C ALA A 157 -8.90 -11.77 4.73
N LEU A 158 -7.90 -11.54 5.59
CA LEU A 158 -6.56 -11.07 5.26
C LEU A 158 -6.57 -9.88 4.28
N LEU A 159 -7.40 -8.86 4.50
CA LEU A 159 -7.59 -7.78 3.52
C LEU A 159 -6.44 -6.77 3.51
N LYS A 160 -6.09 -6.26 2.33
CA LYS A 160 -5.23 -5.07 2.21
C LYS A 160 -6.08 -3.81 2.38
N ARG A 161 -5.44 -2.71 2.81
CA ARG A 161 -6.10 -1.39 2.99
C ARG A 161 -6.98 -0.95 1.81
N GLY A 162 -6.54 -1.19 0.57
CA GLY A 162 -7.31 -0.82 -0.61
C GLY A 162 -8.57 -1.67 -0.81
N GLU A 163 -8.56 -2.94 -0.38
CA GLU A 163 -9.75 -3.80 -0.40
C GLU A 163 -10.75 -3.33 0.66
N LEU A 164 -10.30 -3.08 1.90
CA LEU A 164 -11.18 -2.56 2.96
C LEU A 164 -11.92 -1.27 2.54
N SER A 165 -11.25 -0.38 1.82
CA SER A 165 -11.84 0.86 1.31
C SER A 165 -12.83 0.63 0.17
N ALA A 166 -12.78 -0.50 -0.52
CA ALA A 166 -13.53 -0.75 -1.76
C ALA A 166 -14.69 -1.74 -1.58
N ILE A 167 -14.76 -2.45 -0.44
CA ILE A 167 -15.84 -3.40 -0.16
C ILE A 167 -17.18 -2.67 -0.14
N THR A 168 -18.13 -3.19 -0.91
CA THR A 168 -19.52 -2.75 -0.96
C THR A 168 -20.45 -3.82 -0.38
N LEU A 169 -21.71 -3.47 -0.16
CA LEU A 169 -22.73 -4.41 0.32
C LEU A 169 -23.00 -5.54 -0.70
N GLU A 170 -22.75 -5.30 -1.99
CA GLU A 170 -22.80 -6.34 -3.03
C GLU A 170 -21.77 -7.46 -2.82
N ASN A 171 -20.71 -7.19 -2.07
CA ASN A 171 -19.72 -8.20 -1.71
C ASN A 171 -20.16 -9.05 -0.51
N ILE A 172 -21.26 -8.72 0.17
CA ILE A 172 -21.67 -9.32 1.44
C ILE A 172 -22.94 -10.16 1.23
N ILE A 173 -22.85 -11.45 1.53
CA ILE A 173 -23.99 -12.35 1.57
C ILE A 173 -24.22 -12.74 3.02
N ILE A 174 -25.37 -12.35 3.58
CA ILE A 174 -25.79 -12.69 4.94
C ILE A 174 -26.67 -13.94 4.86
N GLU A 175 -26.23 -15.01 5.50
CA GLU A 175 -26.98 -16.26 5.61
C GLU A 175 -28.08 -16.14 6.69
N SER A 176 -29.07 -17.04 6.67
CA SER A 176 -30.21 -17.01 7.61
C SER A 176 -29.82 -17.15 9.09
N ASN A 177 -28.64 -17.73 9.37
CA ASN A 177 -28.06 -17.84 10.70
C ASN A 177 -27.23 -16.61 11.12
N GLY A 178 -27.17 -15.57 10.28
CA GLY A 178 -26.38 -14.36 10.50
C GLY A 178 -24.89 -14.47 10.15
N LEU A 179 -24.40 -15.63 9.69
CA LEU A 179 -23.04 -15.74 9.16
C LEU A 179 -22.91 -14.99 7.84
N ILE A 180 -21.72 -14.46 7.61
CA ILE A 180 -21.43 -13.66 6.42
C ILE A 180 -20.43 -14.39 5.53
N THR A 181 -20.76 -14.45 4.24
CA THR A 181 -19.83 -14.79 3.17
C THR A 181 -19.44 -13.50 2.43
N LEU A 182 -18.14 -13.21 2.41
CA LEU A 182 -17.54 -12.11 1.66
C LEU A 182 -17.09 -12.59 0.27
N THR A 183 -17.56 -11.95 -0.79
CA THR A 183 -17.15 -12.22 -2.17
C THR A 183 -16.15 -11.17 -2.65
N LEU A 184 -14.94 -11.59 -2.98
CA LEU A 184 -13.87 -10.74 -3.52
C LEU A 184 -13.38 -11.29 -4.85
N GLU A 185 -13.43 -10.48 -5.90
CA GLU A 185 -13.10 -10.91 -7.27
C GLU A 185 -13.92 -12.17 -7.62
N SER A 186 -13.28 -13.34 -7.72
CA SER A 186 -13.94 -14.63 -7.99
C SER A 186 -13.82 -15.62 -6.82
N LYS A 187 -13.55 -15.14 -5.59
CA LYS A 187 -13.41 -15.95 -4.38
C LYS A 187 -14.46 -15.59 -3.35
N SER A 188 -15.09 -16.61 -2.77
CA SER A 188 -16.00 -16.48 -1.62
C SER A 188 -15.28 -16.93 -0.35
N ILE A 189 -15.36 -16.09 0.68
CA ILE A 189 -14.68 -16.27 1.96
C ILE A 189 -15.74 -16.28 3.04
N ARG A 190 -15.90 -17.41 3.72
CA ARG A 190 -16.76 -17.49 4.90
C ARG A 190 -16.07 -16.81 6.06
N LEU A 191 -16.73 -15.84 6.66
CA LEU A 191 -16.22 -15.13 7.83
C LEU A 191 -16.53 -15.91 9.10
N SER A 192 -15.69 -15.75 10.11
CA SER A 192 -15.94 -16.31 11.44
C SER A 192 -17.24 -15.75 12.05
N PRO A 193 -17.83 -16.45 13.04
CA PRO A 193 -19.01 -15.94 13.75
C PRO A 193 -18.78 -14.57 14.40
N ALA A 194 -17.59 -14.34 14.98
CA ALA A 194 -17.25 -13.07 15.62
C ALA A 194 -17.18 -11.91 14.60
N THR A 195 -16.51 -12.12 13.47
CA THR A 195 -16.46 -11.12 12.40
C THR A 195 -17.85 -10.86 11.81
N SER A 196 -18.64 -11.91 11.59
CA SER A 196 -20.01 -11.79 11.08
C SER A 196 -20.88 -10.97 12.04
N ALA A 197 -20.79 -11.23 13.34
CA ALA A 197 -21.49 -10.46 14.37
C ALA A 197 -21.06 -8.99 14.41
N ALA A 198 -19.75 -8.70 14.31
CA ALA A 198 -19.24 -7.34 14.29
C ALA A 198 -19.73 -6.56 13.05
N ILE A 199 -19.74 -7.19 11.87
CA ILE A 199 -20.25 -6.58 10.63
C ILE A 199 -21.77 -6.37 10.70
N ASN A 200 -22.54 -7.36 11.15
CA ASN A 200 -23.99 -7.20 11.32
C ASN A 200 -24.32 -6.06 12.26
N ARG A 201 -23.61 -5.94 13.39
CA ARG A 201 -23.77 -4.82 14.32
C ARG A 201 -23.48 -3.48 13.67
N TRP A 202 -22.43 -3.40 12.84
CA TRP A 202 -22.13 -2.20 12.06
C TRP A 202 -23.28 -1.86 11.10
N LEU A 203 -23.74 -2.82 10.28
CA LEU A 203 -24.83 -2.63 9.33
C LEU A 203 -26.13 -2.16 10.01
N THR A 204 -26.49 -2.78 11.14
CA THR A 204 -27.66 -2.38 11.93
C THR A 204 -27.53 -0.97 12.49
N LEU A 205 -26.36 -0.60 13.03
CA LEU A 205 -26.16 0.73 13.59
C LEU A 205 -26.10 1.81 12.50
N SER A 206 -25.45 1.50 11.37
CA SER A 206 -25.21 2.46 10.31
C SER A 206 -26.39 2.65 9.38
N MET A 207 -27.36 1.72 9.40
CA MET A 207 -28.52 1.70 8.50
C MET A 207 -28.11 1.81 7.02
N ILE A 208 -26.99 1.17 6.66
CA ILE A 208 -26.48 1.16 5.29
C ILE A 208 -27.16 -0.01 4.57
N ASP A 209 -27.82 0.29 3.45
CA ASP A 209 -28.52 -0.66 2.59
C ASP A 209 -27.90 -0.79 1.19
N GLU A 210 -27.09 0.18 0.75
CA GLU A 210 -26.33 0.12 -0.51
C GLU A 210 -24.90 0.68 -0.43
N GLY A 211 -24.12 0.52 -1.50
CA GLY A 211 -22.80 1.16 -1.64
C GLY A 211 -21.73 0.59 -0.70
N TYR A 212 -20.82 1.46 -0.23
CA TYR A 212 -19.64 1.05 0.53
C TYR A 212 -19.99 0.52 1.93
N LEU A 213 -19.41 -0.62 2.30
CA LEU A 213 -19.59 -1.23 3.62
C LEU A 213 -19.06 -0.31 4.72
N PHE A 214 -17.83 0.19 4.57
CA PHE A 214 -17.22 1.08 5.57
C PHE A 214 -17.12 2.50 5.04
N ARG A 215 -17.92 3.38 5.64
CA ARG A 215 -18.04 4.78 5.23
C ARG A 215 -17.35 5.75 6.19
N ARG A 216 -17.08 6.96 5.71
CA ARG A 216 -16.51 8.04 6.54
C ARG A 216 -17.52 8.46 7.61
N ILE A 217 -16.99 8.71 8.81
CA ILE A 217 -17.73 9.32 9.91
C ILE A 217 -17.15 10.72 10.11
N ASP A 218 -18.00 11.74 10.09
CA ASP A 218 -17.57 13.12 10.30
C ASP A 218 -17.30 13.42 11.80
N ARG A 219 -16.88 14.65 12.10
CA ARG A 219 -16.59 15.05 13.49
C ARG A 219 -17.81 15.12 14.41
N HIS A 220 -19.01 15.11 13.84
CA HIS A 220 -20.29 15.17 14.56
C HIS A 220 -20.90 13.77 14.72
N GLY A 221 -20.26 12.72 14.18
CA GLY A 221 -20.73 11.35 14.26
C GLY A 221 -21.63 10.92 13.09
N ASN A 222 -21.82 11.77 12.08
CA ASN A 222 -22.65 11.43 10.93
C ASN A 222 -21.89 10.50 9.97
N ILE A 223 -22.60 9.49 9.48
CA ILE A 223 -22.09 8.53 8.50
C ILE A 223 -22.41 9.06 7.10
N GLY A 224 -21.39 9.39 6.31
CA GLY A 224 -21.58 9.85 4.92
C GLY A 224 -21.64 8.69 3.93
N ASP A 225 -21.73 8.97 2.63
CA ASP A 225 -21.79 7.94 1.56
C ASP A 225 -20.42 7.53 1.00
N ASN A 226 -19.39 8.34 1.26
CA ASN A 226 -18.05 8.11 0.73
C ASN A 226 -17.30 7.02 1.51
N PRO A 227 -16.46 6.22 0.81
CA PRO A 227 -15.66 5.18 1.45
C PRO A 227 -14.63 5.80 2.40
N LEU A 228 -14.18 5.03 3.40
CA LEU A 228 -13.01 5.40 4.20
C LEU A 228 -11.79 5.60 3.31
N ASP A 229 -11.13 6.75 3.44
CA ASP A 229 -9.85 6.96 2.80
C ASP A 229 -8.73 6.16 3.48
N HIS A 230 -7.61 6.02 2.76
CA HIS A 230 -6.45 5.28 3.24
C HIS A 230 -5.83 5.83 4.54
N SER A 231 -5.91 7.14 4.77
CA SER A 231 -5.43 7.77 6.01
C SER A 231 -6.35 7.46 7.19
N SER A 232 -7.65 7.35 6.93
CA SER A 232 -8.63 6.97 7.94
C SER A 232 -8.43 5.51 8.36
N ILE A 233 -8.24 4.59 7.41
CA ILE A 233 -7.90 3.19 7.73
C ILE A 233 -6.58 3.11 8.51
N TYR A 234 -5.57 3.90 8.14
CA TYR A 234 -4.33 3.98 8.92
C TYR A 234 -4.61 4.39 10.38
N ARG A 235 -5.44 5.42 10.60
CA ARG A 235 -5.82 5.87 11.95
C ARG A 235 -6.60 4.81 12.73
N VAL A 236 -7.44 3.99 12.07
CA VAL A 236 -8.14 2.86 12.69
C VAL A 236 -7.15 1.84 13.25
N PHE A 237 -6.09 1.47 12.51
CA PHE A 237 -5.07 0.56 13.04
C PHE A 237 -4.11 1.21 14.06
N ARG A 238 -3.83 2.51 13.91
CA ARG A 238 -3.12 3.25 14.97
C ARG A 238 -3.88 3.21 16.27
N ARG A 239 -5.20 3.44 16.23
CA ARG A 239 -6.06 3.33 17.40
C ARG A 239 -6.01 1.95 18.03
N ALA A 240 -6.07 0.86 17.27
CA ALA A 240 -5.90 -0.49 17.84
C ALA A 240 -4.61 -0.64 18.66
N SER A 241 -3.55 0.04 18.23
CA SER A 241 -2.26 0.03 18.93
C SER A 241 -2.38 0.74 20.28
N ASP A 242 -3.02 1.91 20.30
CA ASP A 242 -3.24 2.70 21.50
C ASP A 242 -4.13 1.95 22.50
N GLU A 243 -5.20 1.33 22.01
CA GLU A 243 -6.13 0.53 22.82
C GLU A 243 -5.41 -0.69 23.43
N LEU A 244 -4.61 -1.40 22.65
CA LEU A 244 -3.89 -2.59 23.12
C LEU A 244 -2.62 -2.27 23.91
N GLY A 245 -2.29 -0.98 24.08
CA GLY A 245 -1.08 -0.55 24.79
C GLY A 245 0.21 -1.05 24.15
N VAL A 246 0.23 -1.24 22.82
CA VAL A 246 1.43 -1.76 22.16
C VAL A 246 2.54 -0.70 22.15
N PRO A 247 3.81 -1.10 22.34
CA PRO A 247 4.93 -0.16 22.34
C PRO A 247 5.04 0.64 21.04
N ALA A 248 5.57 1.86 21.12
CA ALA A 248 5.66 2.80 19.99
C ALA A 248 6.45 2.29 18.77
N ASN A 249 7.29 1.27 18.95
CA ASN A 249 8.02 0.61 17.86
C ASN A 249 7.26 -0.56 17.21
N LYS A 250 6.08 -0.95 17.73
CA LYS A 250 5.24 -2.06 17.26
C LYS A 250 3.86 -1.60 16.81
N ILE A 251 3.75 -0.36 16.35
CA ILE A 251 2.47 0.23 16.01
C ILE A 251 1.86 -0.46 14.78
N PHE A 252 0.59 -0.83 14.90
CA PHE A 252 -0.18 -1.46 13.84
C PHE A 252 -0.48 -0.49 12.69
N SER A 253 -0.60 -1.08 11.51
CA SER A 253 -0.97 -0.42 10.27
C SER A 253 -1.93 -1.31 9.49
N GLY A 254 -2.46 -0.82 8.36
CA GLY A 254 -3.34 -1.63 7.50
C GLY A 254 -2.71 -2.89 6.88
N GLN A 255 -1.41 -3.13 7.08
CA GLN A 255 -0.76 -4.39 6.68
C GLN A 255 -0.62 -5.37 7.85
N SER A 256 -0.73 -4.89 9.10
CA SER A 256 -0.52 -5.67 10.32
C SER A 256 -1.40 -6.92 10.43
N PRO A 257 -2.72 -6.88 10.08
CA PRO A 257 -3.56 -8.08 10.13
C PRO A 257 -3.06 -9.17 9.19
N ARG A 258 -2.65 -8.81 7.97
CA ARG A 258 -2.11 -9.78 7.00
C ARG A 258 -0.80 -10.40 7.46
N VAL A 259 0.04 -9.66 8.19
CA VAL A 259 1.29 -10.19 8.76
C VAL A 259 0.97 -11.17 9.88
N GLY A 260 0.13 -10.77 10.84
CA GLY A 260 -0.23 -11.61 11.98
C GLY A 260 -0.98 -12.87 11.55
N ALA A 261 -2.02 -12.75 10.72
CA ALA A 261 -2.77 -13.89 10.21
C ALA A 261 -1.89 -14.89 9.44
N ALA A 262 -0.95 -14.41 8.62
CA ALA A 262 0.00 -15.30 7.94
C ALA A 262 0.90 -16.08 8.92
N GLN A 263 1.32 -15.43 9.99
CA GLN A 263 2.13 -16.05 11.04
C GLN A 263 1.32 -17.03 11.88
N ASP A 264 0.08 -16.69 12.22
CA ASP A 264 -0.84 -17.55 12.98
C ASP A 264 -1.17 -18.82 12.18
N LEU A 265 -1.50 -18.68 10.89
CA LEU A 265 -1.72 -19.83 9.99
C LEU A 265 -0.48 -20.72 9.89
N ALA A 266 0.71 -20.13 9.77
CA ALA A 266 1.94 -20.92 9.73
C ALA A 266 2.21 -21.64 11.06
N PHE A 267 1.89 -21.01 12.18
CA PHE A 267 1.98 -21.61 13.51
C PHE A 267 1.00 -22.78 13.67
N GLU A 268 -0.19 -22.68 13.07
CA GLU A 268 -1.19 -23.75 12.97
C GLU A 268 -0.82 -24.87 11.98
N GLY A 269 0.31 -24.75 11.28
CA GLY A 269 0.83 -25.76 10.37
C GLY A 269 0.40 -25.60 8.91
N ALA A 270 -0.27 -24.51 8.54
CA ALA A 270 -0.59 -24.23 7.15
C ALA A 270 0.68 -24.08 6.30
N SER A 271 0.69 -24.71 5.13
CA SER A 271 1.77 -24.60 4.16
C SER A 271 1.82 -23.20 3.55
N LEU A 272 2.99 -22.82 3.02
CA LEU A 272 3.14 -21.55 2.31
C LEU A 272 2.14 -21.38 1.16
N ASN A 273 1.79 -22.47 0.47
CA ASN A 273 0.85 -22.43 -0.65
C ASN A 273 -0.59 -22.15 -0.16
N GLU A 274 -0.98 -22.74 0.97
CA GLU A 274 -2.28 -22.48 1.60
C GLU A 274 -2.35 -21.03 2.08
N ILE A 275 -1.31 -20.55 2.77
CA ILE A 275 -1.20 -19.15 3.20
C ILE A 275 -1.28 -18.23 1.98
N GLN A 276 -0.48 -18.49 0.93
CA GLN A 276 -0.51 -17.72 -0.31
C GLN A 276 -1.94 -17.63 -0.89
N ALA A 277 -2.64 -18.77 -0.97
CA ALA A 277 -3.98 -18.87 -1.52
C ALA A 277 -5.02 -18.13 -0.68
N GLN A 278 -4.97 -18.28 0.65
CA GLN A 278 -5.88 -17.64 1.61
C GLN A 278 -5.72 -16.11 1.60
N GLY A 279 -4.48 -15.61 1.71
CA GLY A 279 -4.24 -14.16 1.66
C GLY A 279 -4.21 -13.59 0.24
N ARG A 280 -4.45 -14.39 -0.80
CA ARG A 280 -4.54 -13.96 -2.20
C ARG A 280 -3.28 -13.23 -2.67
N TRP A 281 -2.11 -13.70 -2.26
CA TRP A 281 -0.85 -13.15 -2.75
C TRP A 281 -0.54 -13.67 -4.16
N LYS A 282 -0.18 -12.76 -5.06
CA LYS A 282 0.20 -13.12 -6.44
C LYS A 282 1.46 -13.98 -6.53
N SER A 283 2.37 -13.80 -5.57
CA SER A 283 3.63 -14.54 -5.48
C SER A 283 3.84 -15.02 -4.03
N PRO A 284 4.49 -16.17 -3.83
CA PRO A 284 4.87 -16.70 -2.52
C PRO A 284 5.90 -15.83 -1.78
N ALA A 285 6.55 -14.86 -2.43
CA ALA A 285 7.60 -14.04 -1.80
C ALA A 285 7.12 -13.31 -0.54
N MET A 286 6.00 -12.60 -0.62
CA MET A 286 5.46 -11.84 0.52
C MET A 286 5.01 -12.72 1.71
N PRO A 287 4.22 -13.79 1.52
CA PRO A 287 3.89 -14.67 2.64
C PRO A 287 5.13 -15.38 3.20
N ALA A 288 6.09 -15.78 2.37
CA ALA A 288 7.38 -16.32 2.84
C ALA A 288 8.14 -15.32 3.72
N GLN A 289 8.15 -14.04 3.34
CA GLN A 289 8.72 -12.98 4.16
C GLN A 289 8.02 -12.87 5.52
N TYR A 290 6.68 -12.89 5.55
CA TYR A 290 5.91 -12.74 6.79
C TYR A 290 6.17 -13.87 7.79
N ILE A 291 6.35 -15.09 7.30
CA ILE A 291 6.60 -16.28 8.13
C ILE A 291 8.10 -16.55 8.38
N GLY A 292 8.98 -15.63 7.99
CA GLY A 292 10.42 -15.71 8.26
C GLY A 292 11.23 -16.60 7.31
N GLN A 293 10.63 -17.13 6.25
CA GLN A 293 11.31 -17.94 5.22
C GLN A 293 12.06 -17.05 4.21
N LYS A 294 13.11 -16.36 4.66
CA LYS A 294 13.86 -15.36 3.87
C LYS A 294 14.49 -15.92 2.59
N THR A 295 15.08 -17.11 2.63
CA THR A 295 15.68 -17.76 1.45
C THR A 295 14.66 -17.95 0.34
N LYS A 296 13.50 -18.53 0.68
CA LYS A 296 12.41 -18.75 -0.27
C LYS A 296 11.81 -17.45 -0.81
N ARG A 297 11.76 -16.40 0.01
CA ARG A 297 11.41 -15.05 -0.46
C ARG A 297 12.39 -14.58 -1.54
N ASP A 298 13.69 -14.69 -1.28
CA ASP A 298 14.74 -14.21 -2.17
C ASP A 298 14.71 -14.96 -3.52
N GLU A 299 14.63 -16.29 -3.49
CA GLU A 299 14.47 -17.14 -4.68
C GLU A 299 13.25 -16.74 -5.52
N GLU A 300 12.11 -16.48 -4.87
CA GLU A 300 10.88 -16.12 -5.55
C GLU A 300 10.91 -14.69 -6.09
N MET A 301 11.59 -13.77 -5.40
CA MET A 301 11.81 -12.42 -5.91
C MET A 301 12.75 -12.41 -7.12
N ASP A 302 13.74 -13.30 -7.14
CA ASP A 302 14.69 -13.41 -8.24
C ASP A 302 14.03 -13.85 -9.54
N LYS A 303 12.97 -14.67 -9.49
CA LYS A 303 12.16 -15.04 -10.68
C LYS A 303 11.46 -13.84 -11.35
N PHE A 304 11.20 -12.77 -10.60
CA PHE A 304 10.57 -11.54 -11.11
C PHE A 304 11.57 -10.40 -11.33
N LYS A 305 12.85 -10.62 -11.04
CA LYS A 305 13.88 -9.78 -11.64
C LYS A 305 13.87 -10.12 -13.12
N THR A 306 13.20 -9.30 -13.93
CA THR A 306 13.66 -9.21 -15.31
C THR A 306 15.12 -8.86 -15.21
N GLU A 307 16.00 -9.69 -15.78
CA GLU A 307 17.34 -9.27 -16.17
C GLU A 307 17.13 -7.95 -16.88
N THR A 308 17.35 -6.89 -16.11
CA THR A 308 17.34 -5.58 -16.70
C THR A 308 18.65 -5.60 -17.50
N PRO A 309 18.79 -4.92 -18.65
CA PRO A 309 20.01 -5.00 -19.48
C PRO A 309 21.32 -4.53 -18.80
N TRP A 310 21.36 -4.47 -17.47
CA TRP A 310 22.41 -4.02 -16.58
C TRP A 310 23.11 -5.15 -15.80
N ASP A 311 22.65 -6.42 -15.92
CA ASP A 311 23.26 -7.57 -15.22
C ASP A 311 24.36 -8.27 -16.05
N GLN A 312 24.75 -7.68 -17.19
CA GLN A 312 25.99 -7.97 -17.93
C GLN A 312 26.89 -6.74 -17.99
#